data_AF-A0A6A3AIW7-F1
#
_entry.id   AF-A0A6A3AIW7-F1
#
_cell.length_a   1.000
_cell.length_b   1.000
_cell.length_c   1.000
_cell.angle_alpha   90.00
_cell.angle_beta   90.00
_cell.angle_gamma   90.00
#
_symmetry.space_group_name_H-M   'P 1'
#
loop_
_entity.id
_entity.type
_entity.pdbx_description
1 polymer ?
#
loop_
_entity_poly.entity_id
_entity_poly.type
_entity_poly.pdbx_seq_one_letter_code
_entity_poly.pdbx_strand_id
1 'polypeptide(L)'
;MVSSCFQLLTLRTLLLVKKVLNQHGEYAWYGSWAQAKDPPQEERWADKAYKKSNLGNEWKEPFAGSSHVKGIVLENISIEAKQPNSSVRKCVRVQLIKNGKKIVAFVLNDGCLNYIEENDEMLISGFGRKVMQWVISPVLG
;
A
#
# COMPACT_ATOMS: atom_id res chain seq x y z
N MET A 1 51.70 45.35 -46.26
CA MET A 1 50.66 44.36 -46.67
C MET A 1 50.70 43.09 -45.83
N VAL A 2 50.66 43.19 -44.49
CA VAL A 2 50.54 42.04 -43.58
C VAL A 2 49.85 42.52 -42.31
N SER A 3 48.52 42.72 -42.38
CA SER A 3 47.73 43.07 -41.19
C SER A 3 46.32 42.49 -41.19
N SER A 4 45.83 41.98 -42.33
CA SER A 4 44.47 41.45 -42.48
C SER A 4 44.36 39.93 -42.30
N CYS A 5 45.47 39.18 -42.34
CA CYS A 5 45.43 37.70 -42.22
C CYS A 5 45.44 37.18 -40.77
N PHE A 6 45.87 37.97 -39.78
CA PHE A 6 46.01 37.50 -38.39
C PHE A 6 44.68 37.52 -37.59
N GLN A 7 43.68 38.28 -38.06
CA GLN A 7 42.36 38.35 -37.41
C GLN A 7 41.39 37.23 -37.83
N LEU A 8 41.66 36.50 -38.92
CA LEU A 8 40.76 35.45 -39.42
C LEU A 8 41.08 34.05 -38.84
N LEU A 9 42.27 33.84 -38.28
CA LEU A 9 42.66 32.58 -37.65
C LEU A 9 42.20 32.43 -36.19
N THR A 10 41.88 33.53 -35.51
CA THR A 10 41.37 33.51 -34.13
C THR A 10 39.85 33.30 -34.05
N LEU A 11 39.10 33.68 -35.10
CA LEU A 11 37.64 33.49 -35.15
C LEU A 11 37.23 32.07 -35.55
N ARG A 12 38.08 31.31 -36.24
CA ARG A 12 37.77 29.94 -36.68
C ARG A 12 38.00 28.88 -35.59
N THR A 13 38.98 29.09 -34.71
CA THR A 13 39.21 28.26 -33.51
C THR A 13 38.18 28.54 -32.41
N LEU A 14 37.77 29.80 -32.21
CA LEU A 14 36.71 30.15 -31.25
C LEU A 14 35.34 29.56 -31.61
N LEU A 15 35.00 29.47 -32.90
CA LEU A 15 33.78 28.80 -33.35
C LEU A 15 33.85 27.28 -33.16
N LEU A 16 35.02 26.66 -33.26
CA LEU A 16 35.19 25.24 -32.98
C LEU A 16 35.06 24.94 -31.48
N VAL A 17 35.64 25.78 -30.61
CA VAL A 17 35.52 25.65 -29.14
C VAL A 17 34.07 25.87 -28.67
N LYS A 18 33.32 26.81 -29.28
CA LYS A 18 31.88 26.99 -29.03
C LYS A 18 31.02 25.82 -29.51
N LYS A 19 31.47 25.03 -30.51
CA LYS A 19 30.76 23.86 -31.01
C LYS A 19 31.02 22.61 -30.17
N VAL A 20 32.19 22.50 -29.55
CA VAL A 20 32.57 21.38 -28.66
C VAL A 20 31.93 21.52 -27.26
N LEU A 21 31.77 22.73 -26.74
CA LEU A 21 31.11 22.97 -25.44
C LEU A 21 29.59 22.76 -25.44
N ASN A 22 28.99 22.40 -26.58
CA ASN A 22 27.55 22.12 -26.70
C ASN A 22 27.23 20.61 -26.53
N GLN A 23 28.16 19.82 -25.99
CA GLN A 23 28.01 18.36 -25.88
C GLN A 23 27.59 17.83 -24.51
N HIS A 24 27.46 18.66 -23.47
CA HIS A 24 26.99 18.15 -22.18
C HIS A 24 25.53 18.55 -21.94
N GLY A 25 24.63 17.62 -22.23
CA GLY A 25 23.25 17.59 -21.73
C GLY A 25 23.18 17.35 -20.21
N GLU A 26 24.10 17.92 -19.43
CA GLU A 26 24.27 17.67 -18.00
C GLU A 26 23.60 18.73 -17.11
N TYR A 27 23.13 19.85 -17.66
CA TYR A 27 22.43 20.89 -16.89
C TYR A 27 20.92 20.59 -16.69
N ALA A 28 20.36 19.63 -17.44
CA ALA A 28 18.94 19.27 -17.33
C ALA A 28 18.61 18.47 -16.05
N TRP A 29 19.63 17.88 -15.39
CA TRP A 29 19.43 17.06 -14.20
C TRP A 29 19.23 17.88 -12.92
N TYR A 30 19.88 19.05 -12.79
CA TYR A 30 19.83 19.85 -11.56
C TYR A 30 18.56 20.71 -11.41
N GLY A 31 17.78 20.91 -12.48
CA GLY A 31 16.50 21.64 -12.45
C GLY A 31 15.25 20.78 -12.31
N SER A 32 15.37 19.46 -12.52
CA SER A 32 14.22 18.55 -12.57
C SER A 32 13.57 18.29 -11.21
N TRP A 33 14.36 18.40 -10.12
CA TRP A 33 13.87 18.22 -8.74
C TRP A 33 12.99 19.36 -8.24
N ALA A 34 13.12 20.57 -8.81
CA ALA A 34 12.32 21.74 -8.42
C ALA A 34 10.99 21.86 -9.20
N GLN A 35 10.78 21.01 -10.21
CA GLN A 35 9.62 21.06 -11.11
C GLN A 35 8.67 19.86 -10.97
N ALA A 36 8.88 18.99 -9.98
CA ALA A 36 7.90 17.98 -9.60
C ALA A 36 6.66 18.68 -8.97
N LYS A 37 5.77 19.17 -9.83
CA LYS A 37 4.48 19.72 -9.44
C LYS A 37 3.60 18.57 -8.96
N ASP A 38 2.87 18.77 -7.86
CA ASP A 38 1.84 17.83 -7.44
C ASP A 38 0.87 17.58 -8.62
N PRO A 39 0.51 16.31 -8.90
CA PRO A 39 -0.41 16.02 -9.98
C PRO A 39 -1.75 16.74 -9.75
N PRO A 40 -2.39 17.24 -10.82
CA PRO A 40 -3.73 17.83 -10.76
C PRO A 40 -4.70 16.98 -9.93
N GLN A 41 -5.66 17.62 -9.26
CA GLN A 41 -6.60 16.93 -8.36
C GLN A 41 -7.33 15.77 -9.05
N GLU A 42 -7.62 15.88 -10.34
CA GLU A 42 -8.26 14.84 -11.14
C GLU A 42 -7.37 13.59 -11.31
N GLU A 43 -6.06 13.77 -11.51
CA GLU A 43 -5.10 12.67 -11.60
C GLU A 43 -4.88 12.00 -10.23
N ARG A 44 -4.97 12.76 -9.13
CA ARG A 44 -4.93 12.19 -7.77
C ARG A 44 -6.06 11.19 -7.52
N TRP A 45 -7.24 11.37 -8.12
CA TRP A 45 -8.33 10.40 -8.02
C TRP A 45 -8.09 9.09 -8.77
N ALA A 46 -7.13 9.06 -9.71
CA ALA A 46 -6.70 7.83 -10.37
C ALA A 46 -5.80 6.98 -9.46
N ASP A 47 -5.09 7.59 -8.51
CA ASP A 47 -4.35 6.85 -7.49
C ASP A 47 -5.30 6.10 -6.54
N LYS A 48 -5.13 4.78 -6.49
CA LYS A 48 -5.92 3.87 -5.65
C LYS A 48 -5.74 4.17 -4.16
N ALA A 49 -4.55 4.60 -3.74
CA ALA A 49 -4.29 4.91 -2.34
C ALA A 49 -5.07 6.15 -1.90
N TYR A 50 -4.94 7.25 -2.66
CA TYR A 50 -5.65 8.50 -2.46
C TYR A 50 -7.18 8.32 -2.52
N LYS A 51 -7.65 7.55 -3.51
CA LYS A 51 -9.07 7.23 -3.64
C LYS A 51 -9.59 6.43 -2.45
N LYS A 52 -8.81 5.48 -1.89
CA LYS A 52 -9.26 4.68 -0.74
C LYS A 52 -9.42 5.53 0.54
N SER A 53 -8.47 6.42 0.83
CA SER A 53 -8.52 7.29 2.01
C SER A 53 -9.63 8.33 1.92
N ASN A 54 -9.82 8.95 0.76
CA ASN A 54 -10.68 10.12 0.63
C ASN A 54 -12.16 9.80 0.35
N LEU A 55 -12.48 8.56 -0.05
CA LEU A 55 -13.87 8.12 -0.29
C LEU A 55 -14.64 7.74 0.99
N GLY A 56 -14.01 7.76 2.17
CA GLY A 56 -14.67 7.41 3.44
C GLY A 56 -15.05 5.93 3.56
N ASN A 57 -14.40 5.04 2.80
CA ASN A 57 -14.67 3.60 2.83
C ASN A 57 -14.31 2.95 4.18
N GLU A 58 -13.49 3.60 4.99
CA GLU A 58 -13.06 3.14 6.31
C GLU A 58 -14.23 2.87 7.26
N TRP A 59 -15.27 3.70 7.24
CA TRP A 59 -16.47 3.54 8.06
C TRP A 59 -17.36 2.36 7.62
N LYS A 60 -17.24 1.95 6.35
CA LYS A 60 -17.98 0.81 5.80
C LYS A 60 -17.32 -0.52 6.20
N GLU A 61 -16.01 -0.52 6.39
CA GLU A 61 -15.25 -1.69 6.84
C GLU A 61 -15.75 -2.18 8.22
N PRO A 62 -15.66 -3.49 8.52
CA PRO A 62 -16.19 -4.04 9.78
C PRO A 62 -15.48 -3.48 11.03
N PHE A 63 -14.22 -3.09 10.89
CA PHE A 63 -13.40 -2.51 11.96
C PHE A 63 -13.57 -1.00 12.14
N ALA A 64 -14.19 -0.28 11.20
CA ALA A 64 -14.42 1.17 11.29
C ALA A 64 -13.18 1.97 11.74
N GLY A 65 -12.01 1.65 11.15
CA GLY A 65 -10.72 2.30 11.48
C GLY A 65 -9.98 1.79 12.72
N SER A 66 -10.58 0.90 13.52
CA SER A 66 -9.91 0.31 14.69
C SER A 66 -8.92 -0.79 14.31
N SER A 67 -7.81 -0.91 15.03
CA SER A 67 -6.85 -2.03 14.88
C SER A 67 -7.41 -3.35 15.39
N HIS A 68 -8.12 -3.30 16.52
CA HIS A 68 -8.69 -4.47 17.21
C HIS A 68 -10.16 -4.28 17.56
N VAL A 69 -10.89 -5.38 17.65
CA VAL A 69 -12.31 -5.41 18.03
C VAL A 69 -12.60 -6.66 18.84
N LYS A 70 -13.46 -6.52 19.85
CA LYS A 70 -14.03 -7.65 20.59
C LYS A 70 -15.25 -8.19 19.85
N GLY A 71 -15.34 -9.51 19.73
CA GLY A 71 -16.50 -10.19 19.15
C GLY A 71 -16.86 -11.47 19.90
N ILE A 72 -18.08 -11.92 19.63
CA ILE A 72 -18.66 -13.15 20.19
C ILE A 72 -18.64 -14.23 19.12
N VAL A 73 -18.18 -15.43 19.48
CA VAL A 73 -18.17 -16.60 18.59
C VAL A 73 -19.58 -17.10 18.31
N LEU A 74 -19.87 -17.34 17.03
CA LEU A 74 -21.12 -17.95 16.59
C LEU A 74 -20.94 -19.44 16.28
N GLU A 75 -20.08 -19.77 15.32
CA GLU A 75 -19.90 -21.14 14.84
C GLU A 75 -18.47 -21.34 14.33
N ASN A 76 -18.00 -22.59 14.40
CA ASN A 76 -16.70 -23.00 13.84
C ASN A 76 -16.85 -23.37 12.35
N ILE A 77 -16.02 -22.77 11.49
CA ILE A 77 -16.05 -22.97 10.04
C ILE A 77 -14.71 -23.49 9.55
N SER A 78 -14.74 -24.49 8.68
CA SER A 78 -13.55 -24.97 7.98
C SER A 78 -13.56 -24.44 6.55
N ILE A 79 -12.59 -23.60 6.17
CA ILE A 79 -12.48 -23.05 4.82
C ILE A 79 -11.44 -23.84 4.03
N GLU A 80 -11.85 -24.39 2.89
CA GLU A 80 -10.94 -25.05 1.97
C GLU A 80 -9.98 -24.06 1.30
N ALA A 81 -8.71 -24.46 1.13
CA ALA A 81 -7.75 -23.68 0.37
C ALA A 81 -8.18 -23.56 -1.10
N LYS A 82 -7.93 -22.39 -1.70
CA LYS A 82 -7.96 -22.27 -3.15
C LYS A 82 -6.85 -23.16 -3.75
N GLN A 83 -7.16 -23.88 -4.82
CA GLN A 83 -6.20 -24.67 -5.60
C GLN A 83 -4.96 -23.81 -5.92
N PRO A 84 -3.70 -24.31 -5.83
CA PRO A 84 -3.23 -25.70 -5.99
C PRO A 84 -3.03 -26.53 -4.70
N ASN A 85 -3.35 -25.98 -3.53
CA ASN A 85 -3.12 -26.61 -2.23
C ASN A 85 -4.40 -27.27 -1.69
N SER A 86 -4.29 -28.43 -1.05
CA SER A 86 -5.41 -29.26 -0.53
C SER A 86 -5.66 -29.11 0.98
N SER A 87 -5.19 -28.01 1.59
CA SER A 87 -5.26 -27.81 3.04
C SER A 87 -6.56 -27.14 3.48
N VAL A 88 -7.07 -27.51 4.65
CA VAL A 88 -8.24 -26.90 5.29
C VAL A 88 -7.77 -25.88 6.32
N ARG A 89 -8.25 -24.64 6.23
CA ARG A 89 -7.95 -23.56 7.18
C ARG A 89 -9.06 -23.44 8.21
N LYS A 90 -8.70 -23.57 9.48
CA LYS A 90 -9.60 -23.46 10.63
C LYS A 90 -10.00 -21.99 10.84
N CYS A 91 -11.29 -21.73 10.80
CA CYS A 91 -11.87 -20.40 10.93
C CYS A 91 -13.02 -20.42 11.92
N VAL A 92 -13.40 -19.24 12.39
CA VAL A 92 -14.54 -19.05 13.27
C VAL A 92 -15.38 -17.89 12.74
N ARG A 93 -16.69 -18.04 12.77
CA ARG A 93 -17.60 -16.93 12.50
C ARG A 93 -17.82 -16.16 13.80
N VAL A 94 -17.68 -14.84 13.70
CA VAL A 94 -17.67 -13.96 14.85
C VAL A 94 -18.61 -12.80 14.61
N GLN A 95 -19.40 -12.46 15.60
CA GLN A 95 -20.20 -11.24 15.60
C GLN A 95 -19.49 -10.16 16.40
N LEU A 96 -19.22 -9.02 15.77
CA LEU A 96 -18.61 -7.89 16.46
C LEU A 96 -19.61 -7.27 17.43
N ILE A 97 -19.20 -7.07 18.69
CA ILE A 97 -20.09 -6.49 19.73
C ILE A 97 -20.47 -5.06 19.35
N LYS A 98 -19.50 -4.27 18.87
CA LYS A 98 -19.70 -2.83 18.59
C LYS A 98 -20.65 -2.52 17.44
N ASN A 99 -20.73 -3.41 16.45
CA ASN A 99 -21.40 -3.14 15.17
C ASN A 99 -22.48 -4.18 14.81
N GLY A 100 -22.52 -5.34 15.48
CA GLY A 100 -23.36 -6.48 15.11
C GLY A 100 -23.01 -7.14 13.76
N LYS A 101 -21.97 -6.66 13.06
CA LYS A 101 -21.51 -7.23 11.80
C LYS A 101 -20.89 -8.62 12.05
N LYS A 102 -21.25 -9.58 11.20
CA LYS A 102 -20.68 -10.94 11.22
C LYS A 102 -19.45 -10.99 10.31
N ILE A 103 -18.33 -11.47 10.83
CA ILE A 103 -17.09 -11.67 10.10
C ILE A 103 -16.62 -13.12 10.25
N VAL A 104 -15.73 -13.54 9.36
CA VAL A 104 -15.05 -14.83 9.47
C VAL A 104 -13.58 -14.56 9.74
N ALA A 105 -13.06 -15.11 10.84
CA ALA A 105 -11.69 -14.91 11.28
C ALA A 105 -10.92 -16.23 11.34
N PHE A 106 -9.63 -16.17 11.04
CA PHE A 106 -8.73 -17.30 11.04
C PHE A 106 -8.16 -17.51 12.45
N VAL A 107 -8.08 -18.78 12.84
CA VAL A 107 -7.36 -19.18 14.04
C VAL A 107 -5.92 -19.47 13.65
N LEU A 108 -4.98 -18.81 14.32
CA LEU A 108 -3.55 -19.03 14.13
C LEU A 108 -3.11 -20.19 15.04
N ASN A 109 -2.23 -21.06 14.53
CA ASN A 109 -1.68 -22.26 15.17
C ASN A 109 -2.57 -23.51 15.16
N ASP A 110 -1.94 -24.67 15.09
CA ASP A 110 -2.57 -25.98 15.10
C ASP A 110 -3.00 -26.36 16.52
N GLY A 111 -4.29 -26.71 16.69
CA GLY A 111 -4.88 -27.12 17.97
C GLY A 111 -5.69 -26.03 18.67
N CYS A 112 -5.65 -24.78 18.19
CA CYS A 112 -6.36 -23.68 18.83
C CYS A 112 -7.90 -23.72 18.71
N LEU A 113 -8.47 -24.62 17.90
CA LEU A 113 -9.91 -24.80 17.80
C LEU A 113 -10.52 -25.38 19.09
N ASN A 114 -9.75 -26.14 19.86
CA ASN A 114 -10.23 -26.79 21.08
C ASN A 114 -10.44 -25.80 22.23
N TYR A 115 -9.87 -24.60 22.15
CA TYR A 115 -9.98 -23.56 23.17
C TYR A 115 -11.09 -22.55 22.89
N ILE A 116 -11.84 -22.73 21.81
CA ILE A 116 -12.85 -21.77 21.37
C ILE A 116 -14.21 -22.46 21.46
N GLU A 117 -15.03 -22.01 22.41
CA GLU A 117 -16.42 -22.44 22.53
C GLU A 117 -17.37 -21.45 21.87
N GLU A 118 -18.59 -21.90 21.58
CA GLU A 118 -19.64 -21.03 21.07
C GLU A 118 -20.04 -20.04 22.16
N ASN A 119 -20.25 -18.78 21.80
CA ASN A 119 -20.53 -17.64 22.69
C ASN A 119 -19.35 -17.07 23.48
N ASP A 120 -18.13 -17.56 23.26
CA ASP A 120 -16.94 -16.96 23.88
C ASP A 120 -16.65 -15.55 23.33
N GLU A 121 -16.11 -14.71 24.21
CA GLU A 121 -15.55 -13.42 23.82
C GLU A 121 -14.11 -13.58 23.33
N MET A 122 -13.81 -12.99 22.19
CA MET A 122 -12.46 -13.01 21.66
C MET A 122 -12.06 -11.72 21.00
N LEU A 123 -10.75 -11.47 21.03
CA LEU A 123 -10.13 -10.31 20.43
C LEU A 123 -9.76 -10.64 18.99
N ILE A 124 -10.20 -9.79 18.08
CA ILE A 124 -9.98 -9.95 16.65
C ILE A 124 -9.10 -8.82 16.18
N SER A 125 -8.07 -9.18 15.41
CA SER A 125 -7.15 -8.24 14.78
C SER A 125 -7.22 -8.34 13.26
N GLY A 126 -6.94 -7.23 12.59
CA GLY A 126 -6.58 -7.23 11.18
C GLY A 126 -5.33 -8.06 10.92
N PHE A 127 -5.32 -8.78 9.81
CA PHE A 127 -4.10 -9.33 9.25
C PHE A 127 -3.28 -8.18 8.65
N GLY A 128 -1.95 -8.23 8.73
CA GLY A 128 -1.04 -7.14 8.31
C GLY A 128 -1.06 -6.78 6.82
N ARG A 129 -2.05 -7.26 6.05
CA ARG A 129 -2.30 -6.85 4.67
C ARG A 129 -3.53 -5.96 4.64
N LYS A 130 -3.57 -4.98 3.73
CA LYS A 130 -4.72 -4.07 3.52
C LYS A 130 -6.01 -4.77 3.04
N VAL A 131 -6.01 -6.11 2.93
CA VAL A 131 -7.15 -6.93 2.51
C VAL A 131 -7.85 -7.50 3.74
N MET A 132 -9.17 -7.72 3.62
CA MET A 132 -10.07 -8.20 4.67
C MET A 132 -9.75 -9.65 5.08
N GLN A 133 -8.71 -9.82 5.87
CA GLN A 133 -8.42 -11.06 6.57
C GLN A 133 -8.25 -10.76 8.05
N TRP A 134 -8.86 -11.58 8.89
CA TRP A 134 -8.95 -11.35 10.32
C TRP A 134 -8.33 -12.52 11.04
N VAL A 135 -7.65 -12.25 12.14
CA VAL A 135 -7.04 -13.27 13.00
C VAL A 135 -7.57 -13.13 14.41
N ILE A 136 -7.70 -14.26 15.09
CA ILE A 136 -8.21 -14.35 16.45
C ILE A 136 -7.03 -14.46 17.40
N SER A 137 -7.13 -13.77 18.53
CA SER A 137 -6.30 -14.03 19.70
C SER A 137 -7.22 -14.28 20.90
N PRO A 138 -7.06 -15.41 21.61
CA PRO A 138 -7.81 -15.63 22.84
C PRO A 138 -7.45 -14.52 23.83
N VAL A 139 -8.46 -13.94 24.46
CA VAL A 139 -8.23 -13.03 25.58
C VAL A 139 -7.90 -13.92 26.77
N LEU A 140 -6.62 -14.26 26.93
CA LEU A 140 -6.13 -14.88 28.15
C LEU A 140 -6.30 -13.84 29.27
N GLY A 141 -7.36 -14.00 30.05
CA GLY A 141 -7.53 -13.34 31.34
C GLY A 141 -6.58 -13.90 32.38
#